data_AF-A0A1F2PW29-F1
#
_entry.id   AF-A0A1F2PW29-F1
#
_cell.length_a   1.000
_cell.length_b   1.000
_cell.length_c   1.000
_cell.angle_alpha   90.00
_cell.angle_beta   90.00
_cell.angle_gamma   90.00
#
_symmetry.space_group_name_H-M   'P 1'
#
loop_
_entity.id
_entity.type
_entity.pdbx_description
1 polymer ?
#
loop_
_entity_poly.entity_id
_entity_poly.type
_entity_poly.pdbx_seq_one_letter_code
_entity_poly.pdbx_strand_id
1 'polypeptide(L)'
;MRALIVILAVLGFVVGGIPLVGSLIDVMTSPDETIVYQGSYVPLRGVQMARDYESSLNIAFDARSDNPRWLVLACYPLIGAALGAATAVVLGRRGWHLTRA
;
A
#
# COMPACT_ATOMS: atom_id res chain seq x y z
N MET A 1 -14.43 19.28 -18.88
CA MET A 1 -13.47 18.15 -19.02
C MET A 1 -12.42 18.14 -17.92
N ARG A 2 -11.64 19.22 -17.70
CA ARG A 2 -10.59 19.26 -16.65
C ARG A 2 -11.08 18.86 -15.25
N ALA A 3 -12.20 19.42 -14.79
CA ALA A 3 -12.76 19.10 -13.47
C ALA A 3 -13.14 17.62 -13.32
N LEU A 4 -13.72 17.01 -14.36
CA LEU A 4 -14.09 15.59 -14.38
C LEU A 4 -12.86 14.68 -14.26
N ILE A 5 -11.78 15.03 -14.96
CA ILE A 5 -10.49 14.31 -14.89
C ILE A 5 -9.90 14.40 -13.49
N VAL A 6 -9.88 15.59 -12.90
CA VAL A 6 -9.33 15.79 -11.55
C VAL A 6 -10.14 14.99 -10.51
N ILE A 7 -11.46 15.05 -10.56
CA ILE A 7 -12.32 14.35 -9.59
C ILE A 7 -12.12 12.83 -9.68
N LEU A 8 -12.16 12.26 -10.88
CA LEU A 8 -12.01 10.82 -11.06
C LEU A 8 -10.56 10.36 -10.78
N ALA A 9 -9.55 11.18 -11.08
CA ALA A 9 -8.17 10.90 -10.70
C ALA A 9 -7.99 10.87 -9.17
N VAL A 10 -8.57 11.83 -8.44
CA VAL A 10 -8.53 11.83 -6.98
C VAL A 10 -9.29 10.64 -6.40
N LEU A 11 -10.47 10.33 -6.94
CA LEU A 11 -11.23 9.14 -6.51
C LEU A 11 -10.44 7.86 -6.76
N GLY A 12 -9.81 7.74 -7.93
CA GLY A 12 -8.92 6.64 -8.26
C GLY A 12 -7.71 6.55 -7.32
N PHE A 13 -7.11 7.67 -6.94
CA PHE A 13 -6.02 7.74 -5.97
C PHE A 13 -6.46 7.22 -4.59
N VAL A 14 -7.63 7.65 -4.12
CA VAL A 14 -8.19 7.22 -2.83
C VAL A 14 -8.45 5.72 -2.81
N VAL A 15 -9.11 5.19 -3.85
CA VAL A 15 -9.38 3.74 -3.97
C VAL A 15 -8.08 2.95 -4.11
N GLY A 16 -7.12 3.44 -4.89
CA GLY A 16 -5.79 2.83 -5.03
C GLY A 16 -4.95 2.92 -3.74
N GLY A 17 -5.30 3.77 -2.77
CA GLY A 17 -4.66 3.84 -1.47
C GLY A 17 -5.11 2.76 -0.48
N ILE A 18 -6.24 2.09 -0.73
CA ILE A 18 -6.81 1.07 0.17
C ILE A 18 -5.83 -0.07 0.48
N PRO A 19 -5.11 -0.66 -0.50
CA PRO A 19 -4.14 -1.72 -0.22
C PRO A 19 -3.00 -1.27 0.70
N LEU A 20 -2.58 0.00 0.60
CA LEU A 20 -1.52 0.57 1.41
C LEU A 20 -1.96 0.72 2.86
N VAL A 21 -3.18 1.23 3.08
CA VAL A 21 -3.79 1.31 4.42
C VAL A 21 -4.02 -0.09 5.01
N GLY A 22 -4.51 -1.04 4.21
CA GLY A 22 -4.71 -2.43 4.62
C GLY A 22 -3.41 -3.09 5.06
N SER A 23 -2.30 -2.87 4.33
CA SER A 23 -0.99 -3.39 4.72
C SER A 23 -0.48 -2.80 6.04
N LEU A 24 -0.80 -1.54 6.32
CA LEU A 24 -0.41 -0.88 7.56
C LEU A 24 -1.19 -1.43 8.75
N ILE A 25 -2.49 -1.67 8.56
CA ILE A 25 -3.37 -2.26 9.58
C ILE A 25 -2.95 -3.71 9.87
N ASP A 26 -2.60 -4.49 8.85
CA ASP A 26 -2.15 -5.88 9.00
C ASP A 26 -0.88 -5.95 9.87
N VAL A 27 0.07 -5.03 9.68
CA VAL A 27 1.26 -4.93 10.54
C VAL A 27 0.91 -4.55 11.97
N MET A 28 -0.06 -3.65 12.18
CA MET A 28 -0.45 -3.19 13.52
C MET A 28 -1.38 -4.16 14.27
N THR A 29 -2.05 -5.07 13.56
CA THR A 29 -3.09 -5.96 14.11
C THR A 29 -2.67 -7.43 14.05
N SER A 30 -1.45 -7.71 13.57
CA SER A 30 -0.91 -9.07 13.56
C SER A 30 -0.96 -9.62 14.99
N PRO A 31 -1.60 -10.78 15.22
CA PRO A 31 -1.63 -11.37 16.55
C PRO A 31 -0.22 -11.75 17.00
N ASP A 32 0.04 -11.58 18.31
CA ASP A 32 1.22 -12.05 19.04
C ASP A 32 1.33 -13.59 18.99
N GLU A 33 1.68 -14.11 17.83
CA GLU A 33 1.96 -15.53 17.65
C GLU A 33 3.41 -15.76 18.05
N THR A 34 3.66 -16.65 19.02
CA THR A 34 5.01 -17.03 19.42
C THR A 34 5.65 -17.85 18.32
N ILE A 35 6.62 -17.26 17.62
CA ILE A 35 7.36 -17.89 16.52
C ILE A 35 8.81 -18.11 16.92
N VAL A 36 9.46 -19.09 16.30
CA VAL A 36 10.89 -19.34 16.49
C VAL A 36 11.65 -18.43 15.53
N TYR A 37 12.50 -17.55 16.06
CA TYR A 37 13.25 -16.60 15.25
C TYR A 37 14.21 -17.31 14.28
N GLN A 38 13.97 -17.13 12.97
CA GLN A 38 14.78 -17.70 11.88
C GLN A 38 15.58 -16.66 11.09
N GLY A 39 15.55 -15.38 11.52
CA GLY A 39 16.19 -14.27 10.83
C GLY A 39 17.73 -14.32 10.78
N SER A 40 18.31 -13.29 10.16
CA SER A 40 19.77 -13.20 9.95
C SER A 40 20.57 -12.85 11.21
N TYR A 41 19.92 -12.34 12.26
CA TYR A 41 20.57 -11.98 13.52
C TYR A 41 20.93 -13.23 14.33
N VAL A 42 22.15 -13.71 14.12
CA VAL A 42 22.69 -14.95 14.71
C VAL A 42 22.46 -15.11 16.22
N PRO A 43 22.56 -14.06 17.08
CA PRO A 43 22.41 -14.22 18.53
C PRO A 43 21.02 -14.64 19.02
N LEU A 44 19.96 -14.36 18.26
CA LEU A 44 18.58 -14.67 18.67
C LEU A 44 18.01 -15.87 17.92
N ARG A 45 18.82 -16.53 17.07
CA ARG A 45 18.38 -17.64 16.22
C ARG A 45 17.94 -18.83 17.07
N GLY A 46 16.71 -19.30 16.86
CA GLY A 46 16.13 -20.41 17.61
C GLY A 46 15.44 -20.02 18.92
N VAL A 47 15.38 -18.73 19.26
CA VAL A 47 14.63 -18.23 20.42
C VAL A 47 13.14 -18.11 20.05
N GLN A 48 12.26 -18.58 20.93
CA GLN A 48 10.82 -18.30 20.81
C GLN A 48 10.56 -16.84 21.17
N MET A 49 10.02 -16.06 20.25
CA MET A 49 9.61 -14.69 20.52
C MET A 49 8.31 -14.35 19.83
N ALA A 50 7.67 -13.28 20.31
CA ALA A 50 6.48 -12.74 19.68
C ALA A 50 6.82 -12.28 18.25
N ARG A 51 5.92 -12.56 17.30
CA ARG A 51 6.03 -12.14 15.90
C ARG A 51 6.22 -10.63 15.74
N ASP A 52 5.70 -9.84 16.66
CA ASP A 52 5.84 -8.38 16.68
C ASP A 52 7.27 -7.93 17.02
N TYR A 53 7.93 -8.68 17.92
CA TYR A 53 9.34 -8.49 18.24
C TYR A 53 10.22 -8.91 17.06
N GLU A 54 9.84 -9.95 16.30
CA GLU A 54 10.52 -10.37 15.06
C GLU A 54 10.42 -9.31 13.97
N SER A 55 9.22 -8.78 13.76
CA SER A 55 8.98 -7.68 12.84
C SER A 55 9.84 -6.47 13.21
N SER A 56 9.89 -6.11 14.50
CA SER A 56 10.70 -4.99 14.98
C SER A 56 12.20 -5.19 14.76
N LEU A 57 12.72 -6.40 15.02
CA LEU A 57 14.12 -6.74 14.73
C LEU A 57 14.43 -6.78 13.25
N ASN A 58 13.50 -7.29 12.44
CA ASN A 58 13.62 -7.32 10.99
C ASN A 58 13.63 -5.89 10.43
N ILE A 59 12.84 -4.98 10.98
CA ILE A 59 12.88 -3.54 10.64
C ILE A 59 14.19 -2.89 11.13
N ALA A 60 14.69 -3.23 12.31
CA ALA A 60 15.88 -2.60 12.87
C ALA A 60 17.21 -3.09 12.26
N PHE A 61 17.31 -4.37 11.93
CA PHE A 61 18.56 -5.02 11.50
C PHE A 61 18.51 -5.57 10.07
N ASP A 62 17.32 -5.92 9.56
CA ASP A 62 17.10 -6.46 8.21
C ASP A 62 16.31 -5.47 7.32
N ALA A 63 16.26 -4.17 7.68
CA ALA A 63 15.68 -3.10 6.86
C ALA A 63 16.34 -2.95 5.47
N ARG A 64 17.38 -3.74 5.21
CA ARG A 64 17.95 -3.97 3.89
C ARG A 64 17.44 -5.26 3.23
N SER A 65 16.21 -5.66 3.50
CA SER A 65 15.51 -6.62 2.65
C SER A 65 15.20 -5.90 1.34
N ASP A 66 15.90 -6.25 0.26
CA ASP A 66 15.69 -5.86 -1.14
C ASP A 66 14.32 -6.31 -1.67
N ASN A 67 13.25 -6.10 -0.91
CA ASN A 67 11.92 -6.56 -1.23
C ASN A 67 11.14 -5.42 -1.89
N PRO A 68 10.94 -5.44 -3.23
CA PRO A 68 10.28 -4.36 -3.96
C PRO A 68 8.79 -4.23 -3.60
N ARG A 69 8.25 -5.10 -2.74
CA ARG A 69 6.85 -5.07 -2.30
C ARG A 69 6.43 -3.70 -1.76
N TRP A 70 7.28 -3.00 -1.02
CA TRP A 70 6.94 -1.67 -0.50
C TRP A 70 6.85 -0.61 -1.62
N LEU A 71 7.76 -0.66 -2.60
CA LEU A 71 7.70 0.17 -3.81
C LEU A 71 6.44 -0.11 -4.63
N VAL A 72 6.10 -1.39 -4.82
CA VAL A 72 4.88 -1.81 -5.52
C VAL A 72 3.64 -1.31 -4.77
N LEU A 73 3.63 -1.42 -3.43
CA LEU A 73 2.53 -0.93 -2.61
C LEU A 73 2.34 0.59 -2.73
N ALA A 74 3.44 1.35 -2.73
CA ALA A 74 3.44 2.80 -2.93
C ALA A 74 2.95 3.22 -4.32
N CYS A 75 3.01 2.34 -5.33
CA CYS A 75 2.53 2.63 -6.67
C CYS A 75 1.02 2.43 -6.85
N TYR A 76 0.33 1.64 -6.02
CA TYR A 76 -1.14 1.44 -6.15
C TYR A 76 -1.97 2.73 -6.19
N PRO A 77 -1.74 3.75 -5.35
CA PRO A 77 -2.50 4.99 -5.45
C PRO A 77 -2.24 5.75 -6.76
N LEU A 78 -1.03 5.66 -7.32
CA LEU A 78 -0.72 6.26 -8.63
C LEU A 78 -1.40 5.50 -9.78
N ILE A 79 -1.44 4.16 -9.71
CA ILE A 79 -2.14 3.32 -10.69
C ILE A 79 -3.65 3.61 -10.64
N GLY A 80 -4.22 3.69 -9.43
CA GLY A 80 -5.61 4.06 -9.22
C GLY A 80 -5.92 5.43 -9.80
N ALA A 81 -5.06 6.43 -9.55
CA ALA A 81 -5.21 7.77 -10.11
C ALA A 81 -5.15 7.78 -11.65
N ALA A 82 -4.24 7.01 -12.24
CA ALA A 82 -4.10 6.90 -13.69
C ALA A 82 -5.35 6.26 -14.32
N LEU A 83 -5.90 5.21 -13.71
CA LEU A 83 -7.16 4.58 -14.16
C LEU A 83 -8.35 5.53 -14.01
N GLY A 84 -8.42 6.27 -12.89
CA GLY A 84 -9.41 7.32 -12.68
C GLY A 84 -9.34 8.42 -13.74
N ALA A 85 -8.14 8.90 -14.06
CA ALA A 85 -7.94 9.87 -15.14
C ALA A 85 -8.31 9.30 -16.52
N ALA A 86 -7.95 8.04 -16.81
CA ALA A 86 -8.25 7.39 -18.07
C ALA A 86 -9.76 7.24 -18.30
N THR A 87 -10.49 6.77 -17.28
CA THR A 87 -11.97 6.66 -17.33
C THR A 87 -12.62 8.03 -17.57
N ALA A 88 -12.10 9.08 -16.94
CA ALA A 88 -12.55 10.45 -17.13
C ALA A 88 -12.35 10.96 -18.56
N VAL A 89 -11.22 10.64 -19.18
CA VAL A 89 -10.94 11.00 -20.58
C VAL A 89 -11.91 10.29 -21.53
N VAL A 90 -12.21 9.01 -21.28
CA VAL A 90 -13.19 8.25 -22.08
C VAL A 90 -14.61 8.82 -21.94
N LEU A 91 -15.02 9.16 -20.72
CA LEU A 91 -16.32 9.80 -20.44
C LEU A 91 -16.41 11.19 -21.08
N GLY A 92 -15.37 12.01 -20.95
CA GLY A 92 -15.30 13.32 -21.59
C GLY A 92 -15.38 13.25 -23.11
N ARG A 93 -14.76 12.25 -23.74
CA ARG A 93 -14.87 11.99 -25.19
C ARG A 93 -16.28 11.58 -25.62
N ARG A 94 -17.08 10.97 -24.72
CA ARG A 94 -18.48 10.64 -24.95
C ARG A 94 -19.46 11.80 -24.68
N GLY A 95 -18.94 13.01 -24.48
CA GLY A 95 -19.78 14.20 -24.26
C GLY A 95 -20.27 14.37 -22.82
N TRP A 96 -19.70 13.64 -21.85
CA TRP A 96 -20.02 13.85 -20.44
C TRP A 96 -19.27 15.08 -19.91
N HIS A 97 -20.04 16.10 -19.53
CA HIS A 97 -19.54 17.30 -18.89
C HIS A 97 -20.21 17.43 -17.51
N LEU A 98 -19.40 17.69 -16.48
CA LEU A 98 -19.94 18.15 -15.20
C LEU A 98 -20.55 19.53 -15.42
N THR A 99 -21.87 19.60 -15.50
CA THR A 99 -22.61 20.85 -15.37
C THR A 99 -22.59 21.26 -13.90
N ARG A 100 -22.15 22.49 -13.65
CA ARG A 100 -22.25 23.11 -12.33
C ARG A 100 -23.75 23.29 -12.07
N ALA A 101 -24.30 22.57 -11.10
CA ALA A 101 -25.63 22.87 -10.57
C ALA A 101 -25.62 24.24 -9.89
#